data_AF-A0AA37JBV3-F1
#
_entry.id   AF-A0AA37JBV3-F1
#
_cell.length_a   1.000
_cell.length_b   1.000
_cell.length_c   1.000
_cell.angle_alpha   90.00
_cell.angle_beta   90.00
_cell.angle_gamma   90.00
#
_symmetry.space_group_name_H-M   'P 1'
#
loop_
_entity.id
_entity.type
_entity.pdbx_description
1 polymer ?
#
loop_
_entity_poly.entity_id
_entity_poly.type
_entity_poly.pdbx_seq_one_letter_code
_entity_poly.pdbx_strand_id
1 'polypeptide(L)'
;MSRPNQCDEMISDTKRILYEWFPERHPDQYVKQISEYIRHIAGNSLEHSEENQDGICYYTLQKYSPVGKKLSVRVAFCDTGMGIGQSLDKAYPWIAENRKNPLIYAFIKGFSCRGNNNGGLGFRIVKKHLHTYGGEVQIRSGNTMLRYFGKTEKFNIVKFKYPIIGTQTLFILN
;
A
#
# COMPACT_ATOMS: atom_id res chain seq x y z
N MET A 1 -9.96 22.53 -2.51
CA MET A 1 -11.32 21.96 -2.39
C MET A 1 -11.65 21.17 -3.66
N SER A 2 -11.27 19.90 -3.67
CA SER A 2 -11.73 18.83 -4.57
C SER A 2 -11.29 17.51 -3.88
N ARG A 3 -11.90 16.36 -4.18
CA ARG A 3 -11.37 14.97 -3.96
C ARG A 3 -12.19 13.93 -3.14
N PRO A 4 -13.19 14.22 -2.28
CA PRO A 4 -13.95 13.14 -1.61
C PRO A 4 -14.60 12.16 -2.60
N ASN A 5 -15.21 12.70 -3.66
CA ASN A 5 -15.91 11.90 -4.67
C ASN A 5 -14.96 11.00 -5.49
N GLN A 6 -13.72 11.42 -5.76
CA GLN A 6 -12.80 10.65 -6.61
C GLN A 6 -12.29 9.38 -5.93
N CYS A 7 -12.00 9.43 -4.63
CA CYS A 7 -11.63 8.23 -3.88
C CYS A 7 -12.82 7.27 -3.76
N ASP A 8 -14.03 7.78 -3.52
CA ASP A 8 -15.21 6.94 -3.41
C ASP A 8 -15.58 6.28 -4.74
N GLU A 9 -15.51 7.01 -5.86
CA GLU A 9 -15.65 6.48 -7.21
C GLU A 9 -14.59 5.40 -7.51
N MET A 10 -13.31 5.69 -7.26
CA MET A 10 -12.21 4.73 -7.43
C MET A 10 -12.47 3.43 -6.64
N ILE A 11 -12.96 3.54 -5.39
CA ILE A 11 -13.29 2.36 -4.57
C ILE A 11 -14.50 1.61 -5.08
N SER A 12 -15.52 2.33 -5.57
CA SER A 12 -16.69 1.71 -6.20
C SER A 12 -16.30 0.90 -7.44
N ASP A 13 -15.50 1.50 -8.34
CA ASP A 13 -15.00 0.83 -9.54
C ASP A 13 -14.10 -0.35 -9.22
N THR A 14 -13.20 -0.18 -8.25
CA THR A 14 -12.35 -1.26 -7.74
C THR A 14 -13.17 -2.46 -7.30
N LYS A 15 -14.21 -2.24 -6.49
CA LYS A 15 -15.10 -3.32 -6.02
C LYS A 15 -15.74 -4.03 -7.19
N ARG A 16 -16.34 -3.27 -8.11
CA ARG A 16 -17.00 -3.81 -9.30
C ARG A 16 -16.05 -4.68 -10.11
N ILE A 17 -14.86 -4.18 -10.44
CA ILE A 17 -13.84 -4.92 -11.20
C ILE A 17 -13.40 -6.19 -10.46
N LEU A 18 -13.17 -6.12 -9.15
CA LEU A 18 -12.75 -7.28 -8.37
C LEU A 18 -13.84 -8.34 -8.26
N TYR A 19 -15.11 -7.94 -8.18
CA TYR A 19 -16.24 -8.86 -8.21
C TYR A 19 -16.38 -9.55 -9.58
N GLU A 20 -16.15 -8.82 -10.68
CA GLU A 20 -16.10 -9.40 -12.02
C GLU A 20 -14.91 -10.37 -12.20
N TRP A 21 -13.77 -10.09 -11.56
CA TRP A 21 -12.56 -10.90 -11.71
C TRP A 21 -12.48 -12.10 -10.77
N PHE A 22 -13.12 -12.02 -9.61
CA PHE A 22 -13.22 -13.09 -8.61
C PHE A 22 -14.69 -13.35 -8.24
N PRO A 23 -15.54 -13.79 -9.20
CA PRO A 23 -16.96 -14.01 -8.95
C PRO A 23 -17.21 -15.07 -7.86
N GLU A 24 -16.30 -16.02 -7.69
CA GLU A 24 -16.35 -17.05 -6.65
C GLU A 24 -16.09 -16.52 -5.23
N ARG A 25 -15.58 -15.29 -5.11
CA ARG A 25 -15.30 -14.62 -3.83
C ARG A 25 -16.27 -13.47 -3.56
N HIS A 26 -17.45 -13.48 -4.19
CA HIS A 26 -18.53 -12.53 -3.89
C HIS A 26 -19.53 -13.14 -2.88
N PRO A 27 -19.95 -12.43 -1.81
CA PRO A 27 -19.54 -11.11 -1.31
C PRO A 27 -18.50 -11.26 -0.18
N ASP A 28 -17.38 -11.92 -0.45
CA ASP A 28 -16.47 -12.31 0.62
C ASP A 28 -15.72 -11.11 1.21
N GLN A 29 -15.26 -11.35 2.43
CA GLN A 29 -14.31 -10.53 3.17
C GLN A 29 -13.06 -10.17 2.33
N TYR A 30 -12.73 -10.96 1.30
CA TYR A 30 -11.64 -10.71 0.35
C TYR A 30 -11.75 -9.35 -0.36
N VAL A 31 -12.84 -9.10 -1.10
CA VAL A 31 -13.01 -7.86 -1.88
C VAL A 31 -13.18 -6.65 -0.96
N LYS A 32 -13.84 -6.82 0.19
CA LYS A 32 -13.98 -5.77 1.20
C LYS A 32 -12.63 -5.33 1.75
N GLN A 33 -11.79 -6.28 2.18
CA GLN A 33 -10.45 -5.99 2.71
C GLN A 33 -9.55 -5.35 1.64
N ILE A 34 -9.67 -5.80 0.39
CA ILE A 34 -8.93 -5.19 -0.73
C ILE A 34 -9.31 -3.71 -0.87
N SER A 35 -10.61 -3.43 -0.94
CA SER A 35 -11.11 -2.07 -1.09
C SER A 35 -10.73 -1.16 0.08
N GLU A 36 -10.80 -1.66 1.31
CA GLU A 36 -10.38 -0.92 2.50
C GLU A 36 -8.90 -0.55 2.44
N TYR A 37 -8.02 -1.47 2.00
CA TYR A 37 -6.60 -1.12 1.87
C TYR A 37 -6.36 -0.08 0.76
N ILE A 38 -7.03 -0.23 -0.39
CA ILE A 38 -6.87 0.68 -1.54
C ILE A 38 -7.23 2.09 -1.08
N ARG A 39 -8.32 2.20 -0.30
CA ARG A 39 -8.77 3.46 0.32
C ARG A 39 -7.72 4.03 1.26
N HIS A 40 -7.13 3.20 2.12
CA HIS A 40 -6.10 3.65 3.06
C HIS A 40 -4.83 4.13 2.37
N ILE A 41 -4.37 3.44 1.33
CA ILE A 41 -3.13 3.81 0.63
C ILE A 41 -3.36 5.05 -0.22
N ALA A 42 -4.46 5.10 -0.98
CA ALA A 42 -4.82 6.31 -1.73
C ALA A 42 -5.00 7.52 -0.79
N GLY A 43 -5.64 7.32 0.37
CA GLY A 43 -5.77 8.36 1.39
C GLY A 43 -4.43 8.87 1.91
N ASN A 44 -3.51 7.97 2.29
CA ASN A 44 -2.16 8.36 2.72
C ASN A 44 -1.38 9.08 1.60
N SER A 45 -1.50 8.58 0.37
CA SER A 45 -0.84 9.18 -0.80
C SER A 45 -1.37 10.58 -1.09
N LEU A 46 -2.69 10.82 -0.99
CA LEU A 46 -3.27 12.16 -1.16
C LEU A 46 -2.85 13.11 -0.03
N GLU A 47 -2.94 12.67 1.24
CA GLU A 47 -2.55 13.47 2.41
C GLU A 47 -1.10 13.97 2.30
N HIS A 48 -0.17 13.09 1.92
CA HIS A 48 1.25 13.44 1.83
C HIS A 48 1.65 14.19 0.57
N SER A 49 0.80 14.17 -0.45
CA SER A 49 1.09 14.86 -1.70
C SER A 49 0.47 16.26 -1.73
N GLU A 50 -0.60 16.51 -0.97
CA GLU A 50 -1.16 17.86 -0.78
C GLU A 50 -0.23 18.82 -0.02
N GLU A 51 0.58 18.30 0.91
CA GLU A 51 1.57 19.10 1.64
C GLU A 51 2.67 19.69 0.74
N ASN A 52 2.90 19.15 -0.46
CA ASN A 52 4.00 19.52 -1.36
C ASN A 52 3.59 20.30 -2.63
N GLN A 53 2.33 20.75 -2.74
CA GLN A 53 1.72 21.41 -3.90
C GLN A 53 1.67 20.51 -5.16
N ASP A 54 0.46 20.32 -5.71
CA ASP A 54 0.13 19.44 -6.84
C ASP A 54 0.43 17.95 -6.65
N GLY A 55 0.00 17.44 -5.51
CA GLY A 55 0.13 16.03 -5.19
C GLY A 55 -0.54 15.09 -6.18
N ILE A 56 0.27 14.29 -6.90
CA ILE A 56 -0.19 13.26 -7.83
C ILE A 56 -0.21 11.92 -7.11
N CYS A 57 -1.35 11.24 -7.15
CA CYS A 57 -1.48 9.83 -6.79
C CYS A 57 -1.98 9.05 -8.01
N TYR A 58 -1.21 8.08 -8.44
CA TYR A 58 -1.58 7.14 -9.49
C TYR A 58 -2.03 5.81 -8.87
N TYR A 59 -3.11 5.26 -9.40
CA TYR A 59 -3.66 3.96 -9.06
C TYR A 59 -3.87 3.15 -10.33
N THR A 60 -3.49 1.88 -10.31
CA THR A 60 -3.80 0.92 -11.37
C THR A 60 -4.13 -0.44 -10.84
N LEU A 61 -5.07 -1.10 -11.52
CA LEU A 61 -5.51 -2.45 -11.26
C LEU A 61 -5.32 -3.27 -12.54
N GLN A 62 -4.54 -4.34 -12.47
CA GLN A 62 -4.19 -5.16 -13.62
C GLN A 62 -4.45 -6.64 -13.34
N LYS A 63 -5.23 -7.28 -14.22
CA LYS A 63 -5.51 -8.72 -14.20
C LYS A 63 -4.41 -9.46 -14.95
N TYR A 64 -3.79 -10.44 -14.31
CA TYR A 64 -2.84 -11.36 -14.91
C TYR A 64 -3.38 -12.78 -14.80
N SER A 65 -3.43 -13.49 -15.93
CA SER A 65 -3.64 -14.94 -15.94
C SER A 65 -2.44 -15.56 -16.64
N PRO A 66 -1.33 -15.82 -15.92
CA PRO A 66 -0.21 -16.53 -16.49
C PRO A 66 -0.69 -17.93 -16.90
N VAL A 67 -0.36 -18.38 -18.11
CA VAL A 67 -0.73 -19.70 -18.62
C VAL A 67 -0.44 -20.78 -17.58
N GLY A 68 -1.46 -21.55 -17.20
CA GLY A 68 -1.36 -22.65 -16.23
C GLY A 68 -1.26 -22.25 -14.75
N LYS A 69 -1.45 -20.97 -14.39
CA LYS A 69 -1.46 -20.50 -12.99
C LYS A 69 -2.81 -19.92 -12.57
N LYS A 70 -3.05 -19.91 -11.25
CA LYS A 70 -4.16 -19.17 -10.63
C LYS A 70 -4.10 -17.70 -11.04
N LEU A 71 -5.29 -17.11 -11.18
CA LEU A 71 -5.45 -15.69 -11.44
C LEU A 71 -4.62 -14.87 -10.45
N SER A 72 -3.90 -13.87 -10.96
CA SER A 72 -3.16 -12.92 -10.13
C SER A 72 -3.61 -11.51 -10.45
N VAL A 73 -3.92 -10.73 -9.43
CA VAL A 73 -4.29 -9.33 -9.58
C VAL A 73 -3.19 -8.46 -9.01
N ARG A 74 -2.69 -7.53 -9.82
CA ARG A 74 -1.71 -6.56 -9.38
C ARG A 74 -2.37 -5.23 -9.16
N VAL A 75 -2.09 -4.64 -8.00
CA VAL A 75 -2.61 -3.32 -7.66
C VAL A 75 -1.42 -2.44 -7.35
N ALA A 76 -1.20 -1.41 -8.17
CA ALA A 76 -0.07 -0.53 -8.00
C ALA A 76 -0.52 0.89 -7.66
N PHE A 77 0.22 1.49 -6.74
CA PHE A 77 0.07 2.85 -6.27
C PHE A 77 1.40 3.56 -6.45
N CYS A 78 1.35 4.81 -6.89
CA CYS A 78 2.50 5.69 -6.88
C CYS A 78 2.06 7.07 -6.44
N ASP A 79 2.78 7.68 -5.52
CA ASP A 79 2.62 9.09 -5.18
C ASP A 79 3.93 9.84 -5.31
N THR A 80 3.82 11.15 -5.50
CA THR A 80 4.95 12.09 -5.51
C THR A 80 5.09 12.85 -4.20
N GLY A 81 4.57 12.28 -3.10
CA GLY A 81 4.61 12.90 -1.78
C GLY A 81 6.00 12.90 -1.14
N MET A 82 6.05 13.26 0.14
CA MET A 82 7.30 13.33 0.92
C MET A 82 8.00 11.97 1.14
N GLY A 83 7.31 10.85 0.88
CA GLY A 83 7.81 9.50 1.11
C GLY A 83 7.74 9.04 2.57
N ILE A 84 7.85 7.73 2.78
CA ILE A 84 7.62 7.10 4.09
C ILE A 84 8.66 7.54 5.12
N GLY A 85 9.92 7.70 4.71
CA GLY A 85 11.01 8.08 5.62
C GLY A 85 10.76 9.44 6.27
N GLN A 86 10.56 10.47 5.45
CA GLN A 86 10.32 11.82 5.95
C GLN A 86 9.01 11.92 6.73
N SER A 87 7.97 11.21 6.27
CA SER A 87 6.67 11.19 6.95
C SER A 87 6.75 10.57 8.35
N LEU A 88 7.51 9.48 8.52
CA LEU A 88 7.78 8.89 9.83
C LEU A 88 8.58 9.81 10.74
N ASP A 89 9.55 10.57 10.22
CA ASP A 89 10.33 11.51 11.04
C ASP A 89 9.46 12.64 11.58
N LYS A 90 8.55 13.14 10.75
CA LYS A 90 7.57 14.16 11.14
C LYS A 90 6.59 13.65 12.19
N ALA A 91 6.08 12.42 12.02
CA ALA A 91 5.09 11.84 12.92
C ALA A 91 5.69 11.29 14.23
N TYR A 92 6.93 10.78 14.19
CA TYR A 92 7.60 10.15 15.32
C TYR A 92 9.08 10.54 15.39
N PRO A 93 9.41 11.78 15.81
CA PRO A 93 10.80 12.28 15.83
C PRO A 93 11.75 11.36 16.61
N TRP A 94 11.29 10.74 17.70
CA TRP A 94 12.08 9.81 18.50
C TRP A 94 12.44 8.49 17.79
N ILE A 95 11.74 8.14 16.71
CA ILE A 95 12.07 6.97 15.88
C ILE A 95 13.20 7.33 14.89
N ALA A 96 13.28 8.59 14.45
CA ALA A 96 14.23 9.05 13.44
C ALA A 96 15.69 8.74 13.82
N GLU A 97 16.05 9.00 15.07
CA GLU A 97 17.42 8.87 15.59
C GLU A 97 17.90 7.41 15.69
N ASN A 98 16.98 6.45 15.79
CA ASN A 98 17.31 5.05 16.07
C ASN A 98 16.92 4.07 14.94
N ARG A 99 16.29 4.56 13.86
CA ARG A 99 15.78 3.66 12.81
C ARG A 99 16.89 3.17 11.88
N LYS A 100 16.96 1.86 11.69
CA LYS A 100 17.80 1.26 10.62
C LYS A 100 17.16 1.37 9.24
N ASN A 101 15.83 1.31 9.16
CA ASN A 101 15.09 1.35 7.91
C ASN A 101 13.64 1.83 8.12
N PRO A 102 13.21 2.94 7.49
CA PRO A 102 11.86 3.48 7.69
C PRO A 102 10.77 2.52 7.23
N LEU A 103 10.98 1.71 6.19
CA LEU A 103 9.98 0.77 5.69
C LEU A 103 9.72 -0.37 6.67
N ILE A 104 10.72 -0.81 7.44
CA ILE A 104 10.54 -1.82 8.49
C ILE A 104 9.65 -1.26 9.61
N TYR A 105 9.89 -0.02 10.03
CA TYR A 105 9.05 0.61 11.05
C TYR A 105 7.63 0.83 10.54
N ALA A 106 7.48 1.33 9.32
CA ALA A 106 6.17 1.55 8.74
C ALA A 106 5.37 0.24 8.61
N PHE A 107 5.92 -0.71 7.87
CA PHE A 107 5.17 -1.89 7.43
C PHE A 107 5.21 -3.05 8.44
N ILE A 108 6.39 -3.36 8.97
CA ILE A 108 6.56 -4.52 9.87
C ILE A 108 6.11 -4.16 11.27
N LYS A 109 6.63 -3.06 11.84
CA LYS A 109 6.26 -2.61 13.19
C LYS A 109 4.91 -1.92 13.24
N GLY A 110 4.37 -1.51 12.10
CA GLY A 110 3.02 -0.94 12.01
C GLY A 110 2.94 0.49 12.52
N PHE A 111 4.01 1.27 12.39
CA PHE A 111 3.93 2.72 12.54
C PHE A 111 3.33 3.31 11.26
N SER A 112 2.47 4.31 11.35
CA SER A 112 2.05 5.07 10.16
C SER A 112 2.00 6.55 10.48
N CYS A 113 1.80 7.34 9.45
CA CYS A 113 1.91 8.79 9.47
C CYS A 113 0.86 9.51 10.35
N ARG A 114 -0.11 8.78 10.92
CA ARG A 114 -1.05 9.28 11.92
C ARG A 114 -0.55 8.92 13.32
N GLY A 115 -0.06 9.91 14.08
CA GLY A 115 0.47 9.76 15.44
C GLY A 115 -0.55 9.38 16.54
N ASN A 116 -1.73 8.85 16.17
CA ASN A 116 -2.77 8.42 17.10
C ASN A 116 -2.82 6.88 17.20
N ASN A 117 -3.67 6.35 18.09
CA ASN A 117 -3.86 4.89 18.27
C ASN A 117 -4.41 4.16 17.02
N ASN A 118 -4.78 4.90 15.96
CA ASN A 118 -5.23 4.33 14.67
C ASN A 118 -4.10 4.25 13.63
N GLY A 119 -2.87 4.65 13.99
CA GLY A 119 -1.70 4.52 13.14
C GLY A 119 -1.39 3.05 12.80
N GLY A 120 -1.09 2.77 11.52
CA GLY A 120 -0.65 1.46 11.04
C GLY A 120 -1.77 0.51 10.64
N LEU A 121 -3.04 0.92 10.80
CA LEU A 121 -4.19 0.08 10.50
C LEU A 121 -4.18 -0.43 9.05
N GLY A 122 -3.84 0.42 8.08
CA GLY A 122 -3.76 0.06 6.67
C GLY A 122 -2.79 -1.10 6.41
N PHE A 123 -1.55 -1.01 6.91
CA PHE A 123 -0.56 -2.08 6.73
C PHE A 123 -0.87 -3.34 7.56
N ARG A 124 -1.54 -3.21 8.71
CA ARG A 124 -2.03 -4.37 9.48
C ARG A 124 -3.10 -5.15 8.71
N ILE A 125 -4.07 -4.45 8.12
CA ILE A 125 -5.12 -5.07 7.27
C ILE A 125 -4.47 -5.78 6.08
N VAL A 126 -3.52 -5.13 5.40
CA VAL A 126 -2.75 -5.72 4.30
C VAL A 126 -2.05 -7.00 4.72
N LYS A 127 -1.27 -6.98 5.81
CA LYS A 127 -0.55 -8.19 6.26
C LYS A 127 -1.50 -9.33 6.58
N LYS A 128 -2.61 -9.05 7.28
CA LYS A 128 -3.64 -10.05 7.58
C LYS A 128 -4.22 -10.65 6.29
N HIS A 129 -4.57 -9.81 5.32
CA HIS A 129 -5.10 -10.26 4.04
C HIS A 129 -4.10 -11.16 3.29
N LEU A 130 -2.85 -10.71 3.15
CA LEU A 130 -1.81 -11.47 2.46
C LEU A 130 -1.46 -12.78 3.18
N HIS A 131 -1.54 -12.82 4.52
CA HIS A 131 -1.39 -14.05 5.28
C HIS A 131 -2.52 -15.05 4.98
N THR A 132 -3.77 -14.58 5.05
CA THR A 132 -4.96 -15.42 4.82
C THR A 132 -5.02 -15.95 3.40
N TYR A 133 -4.92 -15.07 2.40
CA TYR A 133 -5.16 -15.41 0.99
C TYR A 133 -3.88 -15.66 0.18
N GLY A 134 -2.72 -15.34 0.75
CA GLY A 134 -1.46 -15.36 0.03
C GLY A 134 -1.23 -14.09 -0.79
N GLY A 135 -0.08 -14.04 -1.45
CA GLY A 135 0.35 -12.88 -2.21
C GLY A 135 1.58 -12.20 -1.62
N GLU A 136 1.91 -11.06 -2.20
CA GLU A 136 3.09 -10.27 -1.89
C GLU A 136 2.74 -8.78 -1.89
N VAL A 137 3.46 -7.99 -1.09
CA VAL A 137 3.53 -6.53 -1.27
C VAL A 137 4.97 -6.10 -1.45
N GLN A 138 5.17 -5.13 -2.33
CA GLN A 138 6.42 -4.42 -2.52
C GLN A 138 6.18 -2.93 -2.25
N ILE A 139 6.99 -2.32 -1.41
CA ILE A 139 6.93 -0.89 -1.09
C ILE A 139 8.29 -0.31 -1.34
N ARG A 140 8.41 0.66 -2.26
CA ARG A 140 9.63 1.43 -2.50
C ARG A 140 9.42 2.87 -2.07
N SER A 141 10.38 3.42 -1.34
CA SER A 141 10.44 4.85 -1.01
C SER A 141 11.90 5.24 -0.77
N GLY A 142 12.33 6.38 -1.35
CA GLY A 142 13.74 6.75 -1.40
C GLY A 142 14.59 5.65 -2.05
N ASN A 143 15.70 5.28 -1.40
CA ASN A 143 16.67 4.27 -1.89
C ASN A 143 16.31 2.83 -1.54
N THR A 144 15.16 2.57 -0.93
CA THR A 144 14.86 1.27 -0.33
C THR A 144 13.56 0.71 -0.86
N MET A 145 13.53 -0.59 -1.12
CA MET A 145 12.30 -1.36 -1.27
C MET A 145 12.21 -2.45 -0.21
N LEU A 146 11.03 -2.61 0.37
CA LEU A 146 10.64 -3.75 1.19
C LEU A 146 9.75 -4.66 0.34
N ARG A 147 10.08 -5.94 0.29
CA ARG A 147 9.22 -6.98 -0.28
C ARG A 147 8.77 -7.89 0.86
N TYR A 148 7.47 -8.12 1.00
CA TYR A 148 6.88 -8.96 2.04
C TYR A 148 6.01 -10.04 1.42
N PHE A 149 6.21 -11.29 1.87
CA PHE A 149 5.50 -12.46 1.40
C PHE A 149 4.49 -12.90 2.46
N GLY A 150 3.20 -12.84 2.13
CA GLY A 150 2.12 -13.02 3.11
C GLY A 150 2.12 -14.37 3.80
N LYS A 151 2.23 -15.47 3.05
CA LYS A 151 2.13 -16.84 3.61
C LYS A 151 3.26 -17.22 4.56
N THR A 152 4.47 -16.73 4.29
CA THR A 152 5.65 -17.07 5.10
C THR A 152 5.99 -16.00 6.12
N GLU A 153 5.34 -14.83 6.01
CA GLU A 153 5.64 -13.60 6.75
C GLU A 153 7.10 -13.15 6.65
N LYS A 154 7.83 -13.67 5.67
CA LYS A 154 9.21 -13.28 5.39
C LYS A 154 9.21 -11.97 4.62
N PHE A 155 10.26 -11.18 4.82
CA PHE A 155 10.52 -9.99 4.03
C PHE A 155 11.99 -9.90 3.65
N ASN A 156 12.26 -9.18 2.57
CA ASN A 156 13.61 -8.79 2.19
C ASN A 156 13.67 -7.30 1.88
N ILE A 157 14.85 -6.73 2.06
CA ILE A 157 15.15 -5.34 1.75
C ILE A 157 16.04 -5.30 0.50
N VAL A 158 15.68 -4.46 -0.45
CA VAL A 158 16.49 -4.16 -1.63
C VAL A 158 16.91 -2.70 -1.55
N LYS A 159 18.21 -2.43 -1.74
CA LYS A 159 18.75 -1.07 -1.83
C LYS A 159 18.98 -0.71 -3.29
N PHE A 160 18.61 0.51 -3.65
CA PHE A 160 18.79 1.09 -4.97
C PHE A 160 19.83 2.20 -4.91
N LYS A 161 20.56 2.40 -6.01
CA LYS A 161 21.56 3.46 -6.14
C LYS A 161 20.94 4.86 -6.10
N TYR A 162 19.75 5.01 -6.67
CA TYR A 162 19.07 6.30 -6.82
C TYR A 162 17.70 6.31 -6.12
N PRO A 163 17.37 7.42 -5.43
CA PRO A 163 16.12 7.53 -4.71
C PRO A 163 14.98 7.77 -5.68
N ILE A 164 13.77 7.37 -5.28
CA ILE A 164 12.55 7.86 -5.89
C ILE A 164 11.95 8.98 -5.03
N ILE A 165 11.22 9.88 -5.70
CA ILE A 165 10.31 10.81 -5.04
C ILE A 165 9.08 10.02 -4.60
N GLY A 166 8.55 10.32 -3.41
CA GLY A 166 7.35 9.71 -2.85
C GLY A 166 7.46 8.21 -2.56
N THR A 167 6.36 7.51 -2.83
CA THR A 167 6.21 6.09 -2.51
C THR A 167 5.58 5.33 -3.67
N GLN A 168 6.15 4.17 -3.98
CA GLN A 168 5.56 3.19 -4.89
C GLN A 168 5.15 1.96 -4.09
N THR A 169 3.92 1.50 -4.25
CA THR A 169 3.43 0.26 -3.63
C THR A 169 2.84 -0.65 -4.68
N LEU A 170 3.24 -1.92 -4.70
CA LEU A 170 2.70 -2.95 -5.57
C LEU A 170 2.18 -4.11 -4.72
N PHE A 171 0.91 -4.42 -4.86
CA PHE A 171 0.29 -5.64 -4.35
C PHE A 171 0.21 -6.68 -5.45
N ILE A 172 0.50 -7.92 -5.08
CA ILE A 172 0.31 -9.08 -5.93
C ILE A 172 -0.62 -10.01 -5.16
N LEU A 173 -1.88 -10.04 -5.59
CA LEU A 173 -2.96 -10.82 -4.99
C LEU A 173 -3.16 -12.11 -5.79
N ASN A 174 -3.53 -13.18 -5.08
CA ASN A 174 -3.79 -14.53 -5.61
C ASN A 174 -5.17 -15.05 -5.17
#